data_AF-A0AAV1EA34-F1
#
_entry.id   AF-A0AAV1EA34-F1
#
_cell.length_a   1.000
_cell.length_b   1.000
_cell.length_c   1.000
_cell.angle_alpha   90.00
_cell.angle_beta   90.00
_cell.angle_gamma   90.00
#
_symmetry.space_group_name_H-M   'P 1'
#
loop_
_entity.id
_entity.type
_entity.pdbx_description
1 polymer ?
#
loop_
_entity_poly.entity_id
_entity_poly.type
_entity_poly.pdbx_seq_one_letter_code
_entity_poly.pdbx_strand_id
1 'polypeptide(L)'
;MEKPRKFPLLLRMVVLLLSMVSGVYIFSICMEPMTYFRSSDLLRTRMVLNSCPNTKIHSSEIPYIHFPSPRNYSRQECACNPVRLFAIISMQRSGSGWFETLLNSHENVSSNGEIFGARDRRVNISAIYNILDQVYNLDWYSSSSKNECSAAVGFKWMLNQGLTEYHEGIAKYFRKRGVHAIYLFRRNHLRRMISLLANAYDKETKPLNGTHKSHVYSPREVWFSSFLAVSLSTLIFTSLLSDLCLV
;
A
#
# COMPACT_ATOMS: atom_id res chain seq x y z
N MET A 1 -41.98 29.30 40.35
CA MET A 1 -41.88 27.83 40.39
C MET A 1 -41.20 27.37 39.11
N GLU A 2 -39.89 27.12 39.15
CA GLU A 2 -39.13 26.64 37.98
C GLU A 2 -39.02 25.12 38.04
N LYS A 3 -39.51 24.44 37.00
CA LYS A 3 -39.63 22.97 36.94
C LYS A 3 -38.27 22.39 36.53
N PRO A 4 -37.69 21.42 37.25
CA PRO A 4 -36.37 20.90 36.92
C PRO A 4 -36.45 20.09 35.63
N ARG A 5 -35.65 20.48 34.62
CA ARG A 5 -35.57 19.77 33.34
C ARG A 5 -34.97 18.39 33.59
N LYS A 6 -35.79 17.33 33.61
CA LYS A 6 -35.38 15.91 33.68
C LYS A 6 -34.89 15.34 32.34
N PHE A 7 -35.06 16.10 31.26
CA PHE A 7 -34.64 15.76 29.89
C PHE A 7 -33.12 15.66 29.61
N PRO A 8 -32.20 16.42 30.25
CA PRO A 8 -30.79 16.38 29.92
C PRO A 8 -30.06 15.15 30.50
N LEU A 9 -30.58 14.55 31.58
CA LEU A 9 -29.99 13.36 32.20
C LEU A 9 -30.28 12.09 31.39
N LEU A 10 -31.52 11.89 30.95
CA LEU A 10 -31.89 10.76 30.10
C LEU A 10 -31.13 10.77 28.76
N LEU A 11 -31.00 11.94 28.12
CA LEU A 11 -30.24 12.08 26.88
C LEU A 11 -28.75 11.70 27.07
N ARG A 12 -28.13 12.14 28.17
CA ARG A 12 -26.75 11.78 28.50
C ARG A 12 -26.58 10.27 28.72
N MET A 13 -27.54 9.63 29.39
CA MET A 13 -27.49 8.17 29.60
C MET A 13 -27.63 7.39 28.29
N VAL A 14 -28.50 7.84 27.38
CA VAL A 14 -28.67 7.22 26.06
C VAL A 14 -27.42 7.37 25.21
N VAL A 15 -26.79 8.56 25.19
CA VAL A 15 -25.54 8.79 24.45
C VAL A 15 -24.40 7.92 24.99
N LEU A 16 -24.28 7.80 26.32
CA LEU A 16 -23.27 6.94 26.94
C LEU A 16 -23.48 5.45 26.58
N LEU A 17 -24.72 4.97 26.62
CA LEU A 17 -25.06 3.61 26.20
C LEU A 17 -24.69 3.36 24.74
N LEU A 18 -25.06 4.27 23.83
CA LEU A 18 -24.72 4.15 22.41
C LEU A 18 -23.19 4.16 22.19
N SER A 19 -22.45 4.98 22.93
CA SER A 19 -20.98 5.04 22.85
C SER A 19 -20.29 3.77 23.37
N MET A 20 -20.85 3.15 24.41
CA MET A 20 -20.35 1.88 24.95
C MET A 20 -20.62 0.73 23.99
N VAL A 21 -21.83 0.67 23.42
CA VAL A 21 -22.21 -0.37 22.44
C VAL A 21 -21.35 -0.26 21.18
N SER A 22 -21.12 0.96 20.67
CA SER A 22 -20.24 1.16 19.51
C SER A 22 -18.78 0.85 19.83
N GLY A 23 -18.30 1.22 21.02
CA GLY A 23 -16.95 0.88 21.48
C GLY A 23 -16.71 -0.63 21.55
N VAL A 24 -17.66 -1.39 22.11
CA VAL A 24 -17.60 -2.85 22.19
C VAL A 24 -17.70 -3.49 20.81
N TYR A 25 -18.57 -2.98 19.92
CA TYR A 25 -18.67 -3.47 18.55
C TYR A 25 -17.38 -3.26 17.75
N ILE A 26 -16.79 -2.06 17.84
CA ILE A 26 -15.49 -1.75 17.22
C ILE A 26 -14.39 -2.64 17.81
N PHE A 27 -14.35 -2.79 19.14
CA PHE A 27 -13.36 -3.65 19.79
C PHE A 27 -13.53 -5.13 19.40
N SER A 28 -14.76 -5.60 19.24
CA SER A 28 -15.05 -6.98 18.81
C SER A 28 -14.61 -7.26 17.38
N ILE A 29 -14.76 -6.30 16.46
CA ILE A 29 -14.31 -6.43 15.07
C ILE A 29 -12.78 -6.27 14.99
N CYS A 30 -12.20 -5.33 15.72
CA CYS A 30 -10.75 -5.11 15.74
C CYS A 30 -9.97 -6.22 16.47
N MET A 31 -10.65 -7.06 17.27
CA MET A 31 -10.05 -8.19 17.99
C MET A 31 -10.22 -9.54 17.27
N GLU A 32 -10.74 -9.59 16.04
CA GLU A 32 -10.47 -10.76 15.20
C GLU A 32 -8.95 -10.86 14.99
N PRO A 33 -8.35 -11.97 15.41
CA PRO A 33 -6.94 -11.95 15.74
C PRO A 33 -6.06 -11.73 14.49
N MET A 34 -5.15 -10.77 14.62
CA MET A 34 -3.87 -10.66 13.92
C MET A 34 -2.96 -11.88 14.20
N THR A 35 -3.46 -13.10 13.97
CA THR A 35 -2.71 -14.35 14.17
C THR A 35 -2.34 -15.04 12.86
N TYR A 36 -2.71 -14.49 11.69
CA TYR A 36 -2.46 -15.17 10.41
C TYR A 36 -1.12 -14.83 9.73
N PHE A 37 -0.24 -14.01 10.32
CA PHE A 37 1.02 -13.61 9.67
C PHE A 37 2.30 -14.26 10.24
N ARG A 38 2.19 -15.33 11.02
CA ARG A 38 3.36 -16.03 11.60
C ARG A 38 3.60 -17.46 11.10
N SER A 39 2.95 -17.88 10.01
CA SER A 39 3.27 -19.17 9.38
C SER A 39 2.87 -19.21 7.90
N SER A 40 3.66 -18.54 7.06
CA SER A 40 3.87 -19.04 5.70
C SER A 40 5.34 -19.42 5.59
N ASP A 41 5.64 -20.43 6.40
CA ASP A 41 6.89 -21.16 6.45
C ASP A 41 7.11 -21.87 5.10
N LEU A 42 8.32 -21.69 4.55
CA LEU A 42 9.15 -22.75 3.99
C LEU A 42 8.60 -23.76 2.96
N LEU A 43 7.47 -23.50 2.28
CA LEU A 43 6.92 -24.48 1.32
C LEU A 43 6.35 -23.81 0.08
N ARG A 44 7.22 -23.62 -0.93
CA ARG A 44 6.97 -23.95 -2.36
C ARG A 44 8.06 -23.32 -3.24
N THR A 45 9.27 -23.86 -3.17
CA THR A 45 10.26 -23.75 -4.25
C THR A 45 10.46 -25.15 -4.81
N ARG A 46 9.51 -25.58 -5.64
CA ARG A 46 9.72 -26.73 -6.52
C ARG A 46 9.57 -26.27 -7.96
N MET A 47 10.65 -26.54 -8.71
CA MET A 47 10.76 -26.70 -10.16
C MET A 47 11.09 -25.44 -10.98
N VAL A 48 12.39 -25.22 -11.22
CA VAL A 48 13.07 -25.72 -12.43
C VAL A 48 14.46 -26.22 -12.02
N LEU A 49 14.70 -27.53 -12.14
CA LEU A 49 15.98 -28.17 -11.86
C LEU A 49 16.88 -28.02 -13.09
N ASN A 50 17.51 -26.86 -13.26
CA ASN A 50 18.85 -26.84 -13.83
C ASN A 50 19.81 -26.91 -12.64
N SER A 51 20.86 -27.71 -12.73
CA SER A 51 21.78 -28.06 -11.64
C SER A 51 22.42 -26.81 -11.00
N CYS A 52 21.72 -26.18 -10.08
CA CYS A 52 22.26 -25.13 -9.24
C CYS A 52 23.21 -25.78 -8.23
N PRO A 53 24.40 -25.19 -7.99
CA PRO A 53 25.29 -25.70 -6.96
C PRO A 53 24.51 -25.74 -5.64
N ASN A 54 24.41 -26.92 -5.04
CA ASN A 54 23.90 -27.08 -3.68
C ASN A 54 24.87 -26.37 -2.73
N THR A 55 24.74 -25.06 -2.59
CA THR A 55 25.31 -24.37 -1.45
C THR A 55 24.58 -24.90 -0.23
N LYS A 56 25.28 -25.65 0.61
CA LYS A 56 24.82 -26.18 1.91
C LYS A 56 24.59 -25.02 2.88
N ILE A 57 23.75 -24.07 2.51
CA ILE A 57 23.39 -22.90 3.28
C ILE A 57 22.24 -23.32 4.18
N HIS A 58 22.40 -23.13 5.48
CA HIS A 58 21.35 -23.41 6.44
C HIS A 58 20.17 -22.45 6.18
N SER A 59 18.93 -22.93 6.31
CA SER A 59 17.72 -22.15 5.99
C SER A 59 17.63 -20.81 6.76
N SER A 60 18.24 -20.73 7.95
CA SER A 60 18.33 -19.51 8.75
C SER A 60 19.30 -18.46 8.21
N GLU A 61 20.23 -18.82 7.34
CA GLU A 61 21.26 -17.93 6.79
C GLU A 61 20.83 -17.31 5.45
N ILE A 62 19.84 -17.92 4.78
CA ILE A 62 19.26 -17.46 3.51
C ILE A 62 18.84 -15.97 3.53
N PRO A 63 18.26 -15.40 4.62
CA PRO A 63 17.91 -13.98 4.65
C PRO A 63 19.10 -13.02 4.67
N TYR A 64 20.28 -13.50 5.07
CA TYR A 64 21.49 -12.68 5.26
C TYR A 64 22.48 -12.81 4.10
N ILE A 65 22.19 -13.69 3.14
CA ILE A 65 23.03 -13.87 1.96
C ILE A 65 22.68 -12.80 0.95
N HIS A 66 23.70 -12.00 0.64
CA HIS A 66 23.60 -11.01 -0.41
C HIS A 66 23.39 -11.70 -1.75
N PHE A 67 22.40 -11.21 -2.49
CA PHE A 67 22.20 -11.63 -3.87
C PHE A 67 23.48 -11.34 -4.66
N PRO A 68 24.02 -12.31 -5.40
CA PRO A 68 25.31 -12.14 -6.06
C PRO A 68 25.20 -11.00 -7.08
N SER A 69 26.21 -10.12 -7.11
CA SER A 69 26.29 -9.07 -8.11
C SER A 69 26.51 -9.72 -9.49
N PRO A 70 25.60 -9.52 -10.45
CA PRO A 70 25.69 -10.15 -11.75
C PRO A 70 26.83 -9.53 -12.59
N ARG A 71 27.50 -10.36 -13.38
CA ARG A 71 28.57 -9.96 -14.31
C ARG A 71 28.03 -9.55 -15.66
N ASN A 72 27.06 -10.30 -16.18
CA ASN A 72 26.51 -10.09 -17.52
C ASN A 72 25.01 -9.77 -17.52
N TYR A 73 24.38 -9.78 -16.33
CA TYR A 73 22.95 -9.53 -16.15
C TYR A 73 22.09 -10.43 -17.05
N SER A 74 22.57 -11.63 -17.38
CA SER A 74 21.76 -12.60 -18.13
C SER A 74 20.79 -13.30 -17.19
N ARG A 75 19.57 -13.59 -17.65
CA ARG A 75 18.59 -14.36 -16.85
C ARG A 75 19.14 -15.72 -16.41
N GLN A 76 20.02 -16.31 -17.22
CA GLN A 76 20.70 -17.57 -16.94
C GLN A 76 21.68 -17.47 -15.77
N GLU A 77 22.37 -16.33 -15.61
CA GLU A 77 23.30 -16.08 -14.50
C GLU A 77 22.57 -16.15 -13.15
N CYS A 78 21.33 -15.65 -13.10
CA CYS A 78 20.53 -15.57 -11.88
C CYS A 78 19.49 -16.70 -11.73
N ALA A 79 19.48 -17.69 -12.62
CA ALA A 79 18.49 -18.78 -12.64
C ALA A 79 18.42 -19.58 -11.33
N CYS A 80 19.51 -19.59 -10.56
CA CYS A 80 19.61 -20.32 -9.29
C CYS A 80 19.15 -19.54 -8.06
N ASN A 81 18.82 -18.26 -8.21
CA ASN A 81 18.34 -17.44 -7.12
C ASN A 81 16.82 -17.22 -7.26
N PRO A 82 16.00 -17.67 -6.29
CA PRO A 82 14.56 -17.50 -6.37
C PRO A 82 14.19 -16.01 -6.24
N VAL A 83 13.35 -15.53 -7.16
CA VAL A 83 12.83 -14.15 -7.13
C VAL A 83 11.69 -14.05 -6.11
N ARG A 84 11.79 -13.09 -5.19
CA ARG A 84 10.72 -12.78 -4.23
C ARG A 84 9.69 -11.85 -4.87
N LEU A 85 8.43 -12.23 -4.79
CA LEU A 85 7.32 -11.44 -5.35
C LEU A 85 6.69 -10.58 -4.26
N PHE A 86 6.43 -9.31 -4.54
CA PHE A 86 5.73 -8.42 -3.62
C PHE A 86 4.71 -7.50 -4.31
N ALA A 87 3.81 -6.94 -3.52
CA ALA A 87 2.90 -5.87 -3.94
C ALA A 87 2.75 -4.85 -2.80
N ILE A 88 2.96 -3.57 -3.08
CA ILE A 88 2.79 -2.48 -2.12
C ILE A 88 1.35 -1.99 -2.19
N ILE A 89 0.53 -2.40 -1.24
CA ILE A 89 -0.86 -1.99 -1.11
C ILE A 89 -0.89 -0.68 -0.33
N SER A 90 -1.37 0.39 -0.96
CA SER A 90 -1.34 1.72 -0.34
C SER A 90 -2.53 2.61 -0.74
N MET A 91 -2.57 3.80 -0.18
CA MET A 91 -3.49 4.87 -0.59
C MET A 91 -2.71 6.05 -1.17
N GLN A 92 -3.39 6.93 -1.90
CA GLN A 92 -2.79 8.16 -2.42
C GLN A 92 -2.22 9.03 -1.28
N ARG A 93 -1.04 9.62 -1.49
CA ARG A 93 -0.29 10.43 -0.50
C ARG A 93 0.06 9.71 0.81
N SER A 94 0.21 8.38 0.75
CA SER A 94 0.65 7.55 1.89
C SER A 94 2.17 7.60 2.15
N GLY A 95 2.96 8.09 1.19
CA GLY A 95 4.42 7.98 1.21
C GLY A 95 4.95 6.79 0.38
N SER A 96 4.06 6.05 -0.28
CA SER A 96 4.42 4.89 -1.11
C SER A 96 5.32 5.20 -2.30
N GLY A 97 5.27 6.42 -2.84
CA GLY A 97 6.24 6.85 -3.85
C GLY A 97 7.68 6.91 -3.35
N TRP A 98 7.92 7.48 -2.16
CA TRP A 98 9.26 7.53 -1.56
C TRP A 98 9.78 6.13 -1.22
N PHE A 99 8.92 5.29 -0.65
CA PHE A 99 9.27 3.91 -0.31
C PHE A 99 9.63 3.10 -1.56
N GLU A 100 8.86 3.27 -2.65
CA GLU A 100 9.19 2.68 -3.95
C GLU A 100 10.54 3.16 -4.49
N THR A 101 10.84 4.47 -4.44
CA THR A 101 12.14 4.99 -4.85
C THR A 101 13.28 4.36 -4.04
N LEU A 102 13.09 4.19 -2.73
CA LEU A 102 14.06 3.52 -1.86
C LEU A 102 14.27 2.06 -2.30
N LEU A 103 13.21 1.32 -2.60
CA LEU A 103 13.35 -0.06 -3.10
C LEU A 103 14.10 -0.11 -4.43
N ASN A 104 13.76 0.79 -5.36
CA ASN A 104 14.39 0.82 -6.69
C ASN A 104 15.86 1.26 -6.67
N SER A 105 16.32 1.93 -5.61
CA SER A 105 17.75 2.25 -5.43
C SER A 105 18.62 1.00 -5.18
N HIS A 106 18.03 -0.11 -4.73
CA HIS A 106 18.77 -1.36 -4.55
C HIS A 106 18.95 -2.06 -5.91
N GLU A 107 20.17 -2.49 -6.23
CA GLU A 107 20.51 -3.12 -7.52
C GLU A 107 19.56 -4.27 -7.90
N ASN A 108 19.33 -5.21 -6.98
CA ASN A 108 18.58 -6.43 -7.24
C ASN A 108 17.08 -6.33 -6.88
N VAL A 109 16.51 -5.13 -6.72
CA VAL A 109 15.08 -4.94 -6.43
C VAL A 109 14.44 -4.03 -7.49
N SER A 110 13.24 -4.42 -7.93
CA SER A 110 12.44 -3.66 -8.88
C SER A 110 10.97 -3.54 -8.44
N SER A 111 10.48 -2.31 -8.39
CA SER A 111 9.08 -1.93 -8.22
C SER A 111 8.62 -1.16 -9.44
N ASN A 112 7.59 -1.67 -10.11
CA ASN A 112 7.11 -1.18 -11.41
C ASN A 112 6.04 -0.08 -11.34
N GLY A 113 5.98 0.70 -10.26
CA GLY A 113 5.01 1.80 -10.14
C GLY A 113 3.56 1.33 -10.00
N GLU A 114 2.65 2.22 -10.36
CA GLU A 114 1.19 1.98 -10.34
C GLU A 114 0.72 1.34 -11.64
N ILE A 115 0.93 0.03 -11.77
CA ILE A 115 0.58 -0.70 -13.00
C ILE A 115 -0.93 -0.75 -13.26
N PHE A 116 -1.75 -0.65 -12.22
CA PHE A 116 -3.23 -0.67 -12.31
C PHE A 116 -3.86 0.71 -12.33
N GLY A 117 -3.10 1.78 -12.63
CA GLY A 117 -3.66 3.14 -12.75
C GLY A 117 -4.69 3.30 -13.89
N ALA A 118 -4.47 2.60 -15.01
CA ALA A 118 -5.34 2.63 -16.19
C ALA A 118 -6.55 1.66 -16.04
N ARG A 119 -7.74 2.09 -16.49
CA ARG A 119 -9.02 1.37 -16.27
C ARG A 119 -9.11 0.07 -17.08
N ASP A 120 -8.59 0.08 -18.29
CA ASP A 120 -8.48 -1.06 -19.22
C ASP A 120 -7.80 -2.28 -18.57
N ARG A 121 -6.81 -2.05 -17.71
CA ARG A 121 -6.06 -3.12 -17.02
C ARG A 121 -6.83 -3.80 -15.88
N ARG A 122 -8.01 -3.28 -15.52
CA ARG A 122 -8.81 -3.73 -14.38
C ARG A 122 -10.29 -3.92 -14.72
N VAL A 123 -10.60 -4.18 -16.00
CA VAL A 123 -11.98 -4.40 -16.48
C VAL A 123 -12.60 -5.68 -15.91
N ASN A 124 -11.77 -6.71 -15.70
CA ASN A 124 -12.18 -7.97 -15.06
C ASN A 124 -10.98 -8.66 -14.39
N ILE A 125 -11.26 -9.70 -13.61
CA ILE A 125 -10.22 -10.43 -12.88
C ILE A 125 -9.22 -11.16 -13.79
N SER A 126 -9.65 -11.60 -14.97
CA SER A 126 -8.77 -12.27 -15.95
C SER A 126 -7.72 -11.30 -16.50
N ALA A 127 -8.12 -10.07 -16.81
CA ALA A 127 -7.21 -8.99 -17.22
C ALA A 127 -6.20 -8.68 -16.11
N ILE A 128 -6.65 -8.63 -14.85
CA ILE A 128 -5.77 -8.45 -13.70
C ILE A 128 -4.74 -9.59 -13.62
N TYR A 129 -5.17 -10.84 -13.73
CA TYR A 129 -4.26 -11.99 -13.71
C TYR A 129 -3.23 -11.95 -14.83
N ASN A 130 -3.63 -11.61 -16.06
CA ASN A 130 -2.70 -11.48 -17.17
C ASN A 130 -1.61 -10.44 -16.91
N ILE A 131 -1.97 -9.30 -16.34
CA ILE A 131 -1.00 -8.25 -15.97
C ILE A 131 -0.10 -8.72 -14.82
N LEU A 132 -0.65 -9.38 -13.81
CA LEU A 132 0.14 -9.94 -12.70
C LEU A 132 1.12 -11.00 -13.20
N ASP A 133 0.71 -11.85 -14.13
CA ASP A 133 1.57 -12.85 -14.76
C ASP A 133 2.71 -12.18 -15.55
N GLN A 134 2.41 -11.14 -16.35
CA GLN A 134 3.45 -10.38 -17.06
C GLN A 134 4.49 -9.78 -16.10
N VAL A 135 4.05 -9.14 -15.01
CA VAL A 135 4.96 -8.52 -14.03
C VAL A 135 5.79 -9.57 -13.31
N TYR A 136 5.18 -10.65 -12.83
CA TYR A 136 5.89 -11.65 -12.03
C TYR A 136 6.69 -12.67 -12.85
N ASN A 137 6.45 -12.75 -14.16
CA ASN A 137 7.30 -13.51 -15.08
C ASN A 137 8.47 -12.68 -15.66
N LEU A 138 8.57 -11.39 -15.27
CA LEU A 138 9.56 -10.41 -15.75
C LEU A 138 9.38 -9.97 -17.21
N ASP A 139 8.16 -10.11 -17.73
CA ASP A 139 7.79 -9.71 -19.10
C ASP A 139 7.25 -8.27 -19.17
N TRP A 140 7.25 -7.57 -18.02
CA TRP A 140 6.79 -6.19 -17.92
C TRP A 140 7.94 -5.20 -18.10
N TYR A 141 7.84 -4.34 -19.11
CA TYR A 141 8.87 -3.34 -19.42
C TYR A 141 8.46 -1.96 -18.91
N SER A 142 9.30 -1.38 -18.05
CA SER A 142 9.12 -0.03 -17.52
C SER A 142 10.48 0.65 -17.31
N SER A 143 10.50 1.95 -17.06
CA SER A 143 11.76 2.65 -16.74
C SER A 143 12.44 2.14 -15.46
N SER A 144 11.71 1.41 -14.62
CA SER A 144 12.20 0.83 -13.37
C SER A 144 12.35 -0.69 -13.42
N SER A 145 12.07 -1.32 -14.57
CA SER A 145 12.10 -2.77 -14.72
C SER A 145 13.53 -3.27 -14.83
N LYS A 146 13.91 -4.21 -13.96
CA LYS A 146 15.22 -4.90 -13.97
C LYS A 146 14.98 -6.37 -14.30
N ASN A 147 14.63 -6.65 -15.55
CA ASN A 147 14.07 -7.94 -15.99
C ASN A 147 15.09 -9.08 -16.14
N GLU A 148 16.33 -8.78 -15.78
CA GLU A 148 17.51 -9.59 -16.01
C GLU A 148 17.86 -10.44 -14.78
N CYS A 149 18.27 -9.76 -13.70
CA CYS A 149 18.77 -10.35 -12.47
C CYS A 149 18.17 -9.64 -11.24
N SER A 150 16.90 -9.91 -10.93
CA SER A 150 16.21 -9.35 -9.76
C SER A 150 16.07 -10.37 -8.63
N ALA A 151 16.45 -9.98 -7.42
CA ALA A 151 16.16 -10.72 -6.18
C ALA A 151 14.70 -10.57 -5.75
N ALA A 152 14.12 -9.40 -6.02
CA ALA A 152 12.72 -9.13 -5.71
C ALA A 152 12.05 -8.26 -6.78
N VAL A 153 10.83 -8.63 -7.15
CA VAL A 153 10.02 -7.89 -8.11
C VAL A 153 8.62 -7.67 -7.58
N GLY A 154 8.14 -6.44 -7.78
CA GLY A 154 6.80 -6.06 -7.40
C GLY A 154 6.35 -4.79 -8.09
N PHE A 155 5.30 -4.24 -7.52
CA PHE A 155 4.66 -3.01 -7.99
C PHE A 155 3.87 -2.39 -6.85
N LYS A 156 3.36 -1.19 -7.10
CA LYS A 156 2.50 -0.44 -6.18
C LYS A 156 1.05 -0.51 -6.65
N TRP A 157 0.14 -0.79 -5.73
CA TRP A 157 -1.29 -0.87 -5.98
C TRP A 157 -2.03 0.06 -5.02
N MET A 158 -2.72 1.06 -5.58
CA MET A 158 -3.58 1.91 -4.77
C MET A 158 -4.93 1.23 -4.51
N LEU A 159 -5.48 1.37 -3.29
CA LEU A 159 -6.79 0.77 -2.95
C LEU A 159 -7.91 1.18 -3.91
N ASN A 160 -7.87 2.41 -4.44
CA ASN A 160 -8.85 2.95 -5.38
C ASN A 160 -8.65 2.47 -6.84
N GLN A 161 -7.73 1.54 -7.09
CA GLN A 161 -7.41 1.01 -8.43
C GLN A 161 -7.94 -0.43 -8.61
N GLY A 162 -9.16 -0.71 -8.13
CA GLY A 162 -9.85 -1.99 -8.38
C GLY A 162 -9.39 -3.17 -7.50
N LEU A 163 -8.49 -2.93 -6.53
CA LEU A 163 -8.03 -3.98 -5.60
C LEU A 163 -9.18 -4.51 -4.73
N THR A 164 -10.06 -3.61 -4.26
CA THR A 164 -11.19 -3.97 -3.40
C THR A 164 -12.31 -4.69 -4.14
N GLU A 165 -12.42 -4.52 -5.46
CA GLU A 165 -13.47 -5.15 -6.27
C GLU A 165 -13.20 -6.66 -6.49
N TYR A 166 -11.93 -7.04 -6.65
CA TYR A 166 -11.51 -8.41 -6.95
C TYR A 166 -10.70 -9.05 -5.81
N HIS A 167 -10.90 -8.59 -4.57
CA HIS A 167 -10.04 -8.92 -3.43
C HIS A 167 -9.88 -10.43 -3.17
N GLU A 168 -10.95 -11.22 -3.30
CA GLU A 168 -10.89 -12.67 -3.06
C GLU A 168 -9.99 -13.38 -4.06
N GLY A 169 -10.17 -13.10 -5.35
CA GLY A 169 -9.39 -13.74 -6.39
C GLY A 169 -7.95 -13.22 -6.42
N ILE A 170 -7.70 -11.97 -6.03
CA ILE A 170 -6.34 -11.44 -5.85
C ILE A 170 -5.66 -12.14 -4.67
N ALA A 171 -6.33 -12.29 -3.52
CA ALA A 171 -5.80 -13.01 -2.37
C ALA A 171 -5.48 -14.48 -2.70
N LYS A 172 -6.35 -15.14 -3.48
CA LYS A 172 -6.12 -16.50 -3.99
C LYS A 172 -4.89 -16.55 -4.90
N TYR A 173 -4.74 -15.60 -5.81
CA TYR A 173 -3.56 -15.51 -6.68
C TYR A 173 -2.28 -15.31 -5.86
N PHE A 174 -2.28 -14.37 -4.92
CA PHE A 174 -1.14 -14.04 -4.08
C PHE A 174 -0.67 -15.27 -3.28
N ARG A 175 -1.62 -16.01 -2.68
CA ARG A 175 -1.33 -17.26 -1.96
C ARG A 175 -0.78 -18.35 -2.88
N LYS A 176 -1.33 -18.50 -4.08
CA LYS A 176 -0.88 -19.51 -5.06
C LYS A 176 0.55 -19.24 -5.56
N ARG A 177 0.88 -17.97 -5.80
CA ARG A 177 2.16 -17.51 -6.36
C ARG A 177 3.21 -17.15 -5.29
N GLY A 178 2.84 -17.05 -4.01
CA GLY A 178 3.77 -16.67 -2.94
C GLY A 178 4.11 -15.17 -2.92
N VAL A 179 3.14 -14.31 -3.25
CA VAL A 179 3.31 -12.86 -3.27
C VAL A 179 3.17 -12.28 -1.86
N HIS A 180 4.14 -11.45 -1.46
CA HIS A 180 4.11 -10.73 -0.19
C HIS A 180 3.38 -9.39 -0.35
N ALA A 181 2.26 -9.23 0.36
CA ALA A 181 1.55 -7.97 0.44
C ALA A 181 2.18 -7.05 1.49
N ILE A 182 2.63 -5.87 1.08
CA ILE A 182 3.19 -4.83 1.95
C ILE A 182 2.15 -3.72 2.09
N TYR A 183 1.57 -3.57 3.27
CA TYR A 183 0.60 -2.51 3.54
C TYR A 183 1.30 -1.23 3.97
N LEU A 184 1.13 -0.16 3.19
CA LEU A 184 1.73 1.13 3.48
C LEU A 184 0.67 2.23 3.58
N PHE A 185 0.27 2.52 4.82
CA PHE A 185 -0.72 3.54 5.13
C PHE A 185 -0.14 4.63 6.04
N ARG A 186 -0.53 5.88 5.78
CA ARG A 186 -0.13 7.01 6.61
C ARG A 186 -1.06 7.12 7.83
N ARG A 187 -0.50 6.95 9.03
CA ARG A 187 -1.25 7.03 10.31
C ARG A 187 -1.97 8.37 10.52
N ASN A 188 -1.34 9.47 10.10
CA ASN A 188 -1.94 10.81 10.24
C ASN A 188 -2.80 11.15 9.01
N HIS A 189 -4.11 10.93 9.14
CA HIS A 189 -5.09 11.18 8.07
C HIS A 189 -5.22 12.66 7.70
N LEU A 190 -5.13 13.58 8.67
CA LEU A 190 -5.18 15.02 8.42
C LEU A 190 -4.02 15.47 7.51
N ARG A 191 -2.79 15.08 7.85
CA ARG A 191 -1.62 15.36 7.01
C ARG A 191 -1.71 14.71 5.62
N ARG A 192 -2.36 13.55 5.51
CA ARG A 192 -2.66 12.93 4.21
C ARG A 192 -3.63 13.81 3.41
N MET A 193 -4.71 14.28 4.02
CA MET A 193 -5.72 15.13 3.39
C MET A 193 -5.12 16.45 2.92
N ILE A 194 -4.37 17.14 3.77
CA ILE A 194 -3.66 18.38 3.38
C ILE A 194 -2.76 18.12 2.15
N SER A 195 -2.05 16.99 2.15
CA SER A 195 -1.19 16.63 1.03
C SER A 195 -1.95 16.28 -0.26
N LEU A 196 -3.18 15.76 -0.15
CA LEU A 196 -4.07 15.52 -1.29
C LEU A 196 -4.55 16.85 -1.88
N LEU A 197 -4.98 17.77 -1.03
CA LEU A 197 -5.48 19.08 -1.43
C LEU A 197 -4.38 19.94 -2.06
N ALA A 198 -3.19 19.96 -1.46
CA ALA A 198 -2.04 20.63 -2.03
C ALA A 198 -1.72 20.09 -3.44
N ASN A 199 -1.71 18.76 -3.60
CA ASN A 199 -1.47 18.14 -4.90
C ASN A 199 -2.57 18.44 -5.94
N ALA A 200 -3.83 18.55 -5.51
CA ALA A 200 -4.93 18.95 -6.40
C ALA A 200 -4.77 20.42 -6.84
N TYR A 201 -4.48 21.30 -5.89
CA TYR A 201 -4.20 22.71 -6.15
C TYR A 201 -3.02 22.90 -7.11
N ASP A 202 -1.90 22.22 -6.88
CA ASP A 202 -0.71 22.31 -7.74
C ASP A 202 -0.99 21.83 -9.17
N LYS A 203 -1.83 20.80 -9.31
CA LYS A 203 -2.23 20.26 -10.62
C LYS A 203 -3.08 21.25 -11.41
N GLU A 204 -3.97 21.97 -10.74
CA GLU A 204 -4.86 22.95 -11.35
C GLU A 204 -4.16 24.27 -11.64
N THR A 205 -3.47 24.83 -10.64
CA THR A 205 -2.87 26.16 -10.72
C THR A 205 -1.52 26.18 -11.43
N LYS A 206 -0.81 25.04 -11.50
CA LYS A 206 0.51 24.88 -12.13
C LYS A 206 1.47 26.05 -11.82
N PRO A 207 1.65 26.43 -10.55
CA PRO A 207 2.27 27.70 -10.16
C PRO A 207 3.74 27.83 -10.61
N LEU A 208 4.38 26.72 -10.99
CA LEU A 208 5.76 26.65 -11.48
C LEU A 208 5.83 26.15 -12.93
N ASN A 209 4.95 26.62 -13.82
CA ASN A 209 4.84 26.14 -15.20
C ASN A 209 4.67 24.60 -15.30
N GLY A 210 4.00 23.99 -14.32
CA GLY A 210 3.83 22.54 -14.25
C GLY A 210 5.02 21.76 -13.67
N THR A 211 6.08 22.43 -13.22
CA THR A 211 7.21 21.79 -12.54
C THR A 211 6.82 21.50 -11.08
N HIS A 212 6.50 20.25 -10.76
CA HIS A 212 6.13 19.86 -9.40
C HIS A 212 7.34 20.00 -8.45
N LYS A 213 7.28 20.92 -7.47
CA LYS A 213 8.26 21.05 -6.38
C LYS A 213 7.56 20.80 -5.04
N SER A 214 8.07 19.83 -4.28
CA SER A 214 7.40 19.23 -3.11
C SER A 214 7.40 20.06 -1.82
N HIS A 215 7.86 21.31 -1.84
CA HIS A 215 8.09 22.10 -0.62
C HIS A 215 7.48 23.51 -0.71
N VAL A 216 6.79 23.88 0.37
CA VAL A 216 6.19 25.21 0.59
C VAL A 216 7.31 26.25 0.73
N TYR A 217 7.22 27.37 0.00
CA TYR A 217 8.31 28.36 -0.06
C TYR A 217 7.91 29.76 0.38
N SER A 218 6.62 30.03 0.65
CA SER A 218 6.19 31.33 1.16
C SER A 218 5.41 31.26 2.47
N PRO A 219 5.55 32.26 3.36
CA PRO A 219 4.73 32.38 4.57
C PRO A 219 3.23 32.40 4.28
N ARG A 220 2.82 32.91 3.10
CA ARG A 220 1.42 32.94 2.66
C ARG A 220 0.88 31.55 2.31
N GLU A 221 1.68 30.70 1.67
CA GLU A 221 1.33 29.29 1.41
C GLU A 221 1.25 28.47 2.70
N VAL A 222 2.13 28.75 3.68
CA VAL A 222 2.05 28.15 5.01
C VAL A 222 0.74 28.54 5.70
N TRP A 223 0.35 29.82 5.63
CA TRP A 223 -0.90 30.31 6.21
C TRP A 223 -2.13 29.69 5.56
N PHE A 224 -2.17 29.61 4.23
CA PHE A 224 -3.29 29.02 3.50
C PHE A 224 -3.41 27.50 3.73
N SER A 225 -2.29 26.78 3.72
CA SER A 225 -2.23 25.34 4.05
C SER A 225 -2.65 25.08 5.50
N SER A 226 -2.26 25.94 6.43
CA SER A 226 -2.65 25.85 7.85
C SER A 226 -4.13 26.19 8.06
N PHE A 227 -4.65 27.19 7.36
CA PHE A 227 -6.07 27.57 7.41
C PHE A 227 -6.97 26.48 6.81
N LEU A 228 -6.57 25.91 5.66
CA LEU A 228 -7.24 24.74 5.08
C LEU A 228 -7.13 23.53 6.00
N ALA A 229 -5.96 23.25 6.57
CA ALA A 229 -5.78 22.17 7.54
C ALA A 229 -6.73 22.30 8.73
N VAL A 230 -6.83 23.47 9.33
CA VAL A 230 -7.68 23.72 10.50
C VAL A 230 -9.17 23.67 10.14
N SER A 231 -9.58 24.34 9.07
CA SER A 231 -10.98 24.35 8.61
C SER A 231 -11.47 22.98 8.15
N LEU A 232 -10.63 22.21 7.45
CA LEU A 232 -10.92 20.83 7.10
C LEU A 232 -10.88 19.93 8.32
N SER A 233 -10.01 20.14 9.32
CA SER A 233 -10.05 19.36 10.57
C SER A 233 -11.40 19.49 11.28
N THR A 234 -11.97 20.69 11.31
CA THR A 234 -13.30 20.95 11.90
C THR A 234 -14.43 20.35 11.06
N LEU A 235 -14.37 20.43 9.73
CA LEU A 235 -15.36 19.82 8.84
C LEU A 235 -15.31 18.29 8.85
N ILE A 236 -14.09 17.74 8.90
CA ILE A 236 -13.81 16.30 9.01
C ILE A 236 -14.25 15.78 10.36
N PHE A 237 -14.12 16.52 11.47
CA PHE A 237 -14.66 16.06 12.77
C PHE A 237 -16.18 15.96 12.75
N THR A 238 -16.87 16.83 12.01
CA THR A 238 -18.33 16.78 11.85
C THR A 238 -18.82 15.74 10.84
N SER A 239 -18.03 15.39 9.82
CA SER A 239 -18.40 14.40 8.79
C SER A 239 -17.83 12.99 8.99
N LEU A 240 -16.71 12.81 9.70
CA LEU A 240 -16.19 11.46 10.00
C LEU A 240 -17.04 10.72 11.04
N LEU A 241 -17.82 11.41 11.85
CA LEU A 241 -18.72 10.77 12.81
C LEU A 241 -19.93 10.11 12.13
N SER A 242 -20.26 10.49 10.89
CA SER A 242 -21.28 9.83 10.07
C SER A 242 -20.74 8.70 9.18
N ASP A 243 -19.44 8.69 8.86
CA ASP A 243 -18.86 7.76 7.87
C ASP A 243 -17.94 6.66 8.48
N LEU A 244 -17.78 6.61 9.81
CA LEU A 244 -16.94 5.62 10.50
C LEU A 244 -17.57 4.21 10.63
N CYS A 245 -18.49 3.87 9.73
CA CYS A 245 -18.99 2.51 9.58
C CYS A 245 -18.93 2.14 8.09
N LEU A 246 -17.77 1.66 7.64
CA LEU A 246 -17.62 0.56 6.68
C LEU A 246 -16.13 0.33 6.35
N VAL A 247 -15.76 -0.95 6.48
CA VAL A 247 -14.48 -1.64 6.22
C VAL A 247 -13.42 -1.55 7.32
#